data_AF-A0A974HNV5-F1
#
_entry.id   AF-A0A974HNV5-F1
#
_cell.length_a   1.000
_cell.length_b   1.000
_cell.length_c   1.000
_cell.angle_alpha   90.00
_cell.angle_beta   90.00
_cell.angle_gamma   90.00
#
_symmetry.space_group_name_H-M   'P 1'
#
loop_
_entity.id
_entity.type
_entity.pdbx_description
1 polymer ?
#
loop_
_entity_poly.entity_id
_entity_poly.type
_entity_poly.pdbx_seq_one_letter_code
_entity_poly.pdbx_strand_id
1 'polypeptide(L)'
;MKKQKWSYFSKIKNLLDLSIIMISLCNTGLYIKLVLLRQRDIDRYQQDRTGFVSFYETAIVESIHDYSIAFLVSLMTAKLWSLLSLNPNLHLITVTLRKAWDEISCFLIAIVIVIVAYSITCNLLYGWSIYSYRTFFDSAVTIFSLLIGIFNYDEVLDLNPIIGSLLITTYVIFLVFMLVNIFLSVILTIFSQERRCPTSYKDKEVVDLLLLKLSGLFVVGKKTKRSEDAKNEKKLM
;
A
#
# COMPACT_ATOMS: atom_id res chain seq x y z
N MET A 1 -23.44 28.53 -2.27
CA MET A 1 -22.22 27.67 -2.23
C MET A 1 -21.59 27.57 -0.82
N LYS A 2 -22.32 27.22 0.26
CA LYS A 2 -21.77 27.16 1.64
C LYS A 2 -22.13 25.90 2.45
N LYS A 3 -22.76 24.87 1.86
CA LYS A 3 -23.38 23.75 2.62
C LYS A 3 -22.60 22.43 2.71
N GLN A 4 -21.37 22.31 2.19
CA GLN A 4 -20.57 21.07 2.31
C GLN A 4 -19.15 21.27 2.85
N LYS A 5 -18.94 22.23 3.77
CA LYS A 5 -17.58 22.52 4.28
C LYS A 5 -16.91 21.31 4.94
N TRP A 6 -17.61 20.52 5.75
CA TRP A 6 -17.00 19.42 6.51
C TRP A 6 -16.92 18.09 5.73
N SER A 7 -17.91 17.79 4.90
CA SER A 7 -17.90 16.58 4.06
C SER A 7 -16.81 16.63 2.97
N TYR A 8 -16.39 17.83 2.55
CA TYR A 8 -15.31 18.06 1.61
C TYR A 8 -13.95 17.60 2.17
N PHE A 9 -13.61 17.92 3.43
CA PHE A 9 -12.35 17.49 4.06
C PHE A 9 -12.27 15.98 4.32
N SER A 10 -13.41 15.29 4.36
CA SER A 10 -13.44 13.84 4.62
C SER A 10 -13.08 13.00 3.38
N LYS A 11 -13.12 13.57 2.17
CA LYS A 11 -12.69 12.86 0.95
C LYS A 11 -11.18 12.94 0.80
N ILE A 12 -10.50 11.78 0.84
CA ILE A 12 -9.04 11.64 0.68
C ILE A 12 -8.48 12.43 -0.52
N LYS A 13 -9.15 12.34 -1.69
CA LYS A 13 -8.73 13.08 -2.91
C LYS A 13 -8.70 14.59 -2.69
N ASN A 14 -9.67 15.08 -1.92
CA ASN A 14 -9.81 16.49 -1.68
C ASN A 14 -8.85 17.02 -0.60
N LEU A 15 -8.53 16.19 0.40
CA LEU A 15 -7.49 16.49 1.37
C LEU A 15 -6.12 16.64 0.69
N LEU A 16 -5.85 15.82 -0.33
CA LEU A 16 -4.62 15.88 -1.14
C LEU A 16 -4.55 17.19 -1.96
N ASP A 17 -5.65 17.60 -2.58
CA ASP A 17 -5.69 18.88 -3.31
C ASP A 17 -5.46 20.07 -2.36
N LEU A 18 -6.04 20.03 -1.16
CA LEU A 18 -5.88 21.08 -0.17
C LEU A 18 -4.47 21.12 0.42
N SER A 19 -3.84 19.97 0.66
CA SER A 19 -2.46 19.92 1.16
C SER A 19 -1.48 20.52 0.15
N ILE A 20 -1.63 20.21 -1.14
CA ILE A 20 -0.81 20.80 -2.22
C ILE A 20 -0.93 22.33 -2.23
N ILE A 21 -2.14 22.87 -2.12
CA ILE A 21 -2.35 24.33 -2.12
C ILE A 21 -1.68 24.97 -0.90
N MET A 22 -1.87 24.39 0.29
CA MET A 22 -1.28 24.90 1.53
C MET A 22 0.26 24.89 1.48
N ILE A 23 0.85 23.80 1.00
CA ILE A 23 2.31 23.64 0.90
C ILE A 23 2.88 24.55 -0.18
N SER A 24 2.19 24.75 -1.29
CA SER A 24 2.59 25.68 -2.36
C SER A 24 2.64 27.14 -1.86
N LEU A 25 1.61 27.55 -1.10
CA LEU A 25 1.59 28.88 -0.46
C LEU A 25 2.73 29.03 0.56
N CYS A 26 2.98 28.00 1.38
CA CYS A 26 4.10 27.97 2.31
C CYS A 26 5.46 28.12 1.59
N ASN A 27 5.68 27.35 0.53
CA ASN A 27 6.90 27.42 -0.30
C ASN A 27 7.11 28.81 -0.90
N THR A 28 6.05 29.46 -1.37
CA THR A 28 6.11 30.82 -1.90
C THR A 28 6.54 31.82 -0.81
N GLY A 29 6.02 31.69 0.41
CA GLY A 29 6.43 32.50 1.55
C GLY A 29 7.89 32.30 1.95
N LEU A 30 8.36 31.03 1.99
CA LEU A 30 9.76 30.70 2.24
C LEU A 30 10.69 31.25 1.16
N TYR A 31 10.29 31.18 -0.11
CA TYR A 31 11.05 31.73 -1.22
C TYR A 31 11.22 33.25 -1.11
N ILE A 32 10.14 33.99 -0.78
CA ILE A 32 10.23 35.44 -0.57
C ILE A 32 11.18 35.76 0.59
N LYS A 33 11.06 35.06 1.73
CA LYS A 33 11.95 35.23 2.87
C LYS A 33 13.41 34.97 2.48
N LEU A 34 13.66 33.92 1.71
CA LEU A 34 14.98 33.53 1.24
C LEU A 34 15.60 34.61 0.32
N VAL A 35 14.83 35.13 -0.62
CA VAL A 35 15.29 36.21 -1.52
C VAL A 35 15.65 37.46 -0.73
N LEU A 36 14.84 37.85 0.26
CA LEU A 36 15.13 39.01 1.11
C LEU A 36 16.37 38.83 1.98
N LEU A 37 16.56 37.64 2.57
CA LEU A 37 17.77 37.30 3.34
C LEU A 37 19.02 37.33 2.46
N ARG A 38 18.95 36.68 1.30
CA ARG A 38 20.05 36.63 0.33
C ARG A 38 20.45 38.04 -0.13
N GLN A 39 19.50 38.92 -0.44
CA GLN A 39 19.80 40.30 -0.81
C GLN A 39 20.49 41.05 0.34
N ARG A 40 19.99 40.94 1.56
CA ARG A 40 20.59 41.57 2.75
C ARG A 40 22.01 41.09 3.04
N ASP A 41 22.26 39.80 2.91
CA ASP A 41 23.56 39.21 3.18
C ASP A 41 24.58 39.59 2.11
N ILE A 42 24.16 39.63 0.84
CA ILE A 42 25.01 40.10 -0.28
C ILE A 42 25.34 41.59 -0.12
N ASP A 43 24.37 42.43 0.23
CA ASP A 43 24.58 43.87 0.40
C ASP A 43 25.55 44.16 1.57
N ARG A 44 25.42 43.43 2.69
CA ARG A 44 26.38 43.52 3.81
C ARG A 44 27.78 43.03 3.43
N TYR A 45 27.86 41.96 2.65
CA TYR A 45 29.14 41.44 2.16
C TYR A 45 29.85 42.43 1.22
N GLN A 46 29.09 43.17 0.39
CA GLN A 46 29.67 44.20 -0.47
C GLN A 46 30.15 45.43 0.31
N GLN A 47 29.48 45.76 1.42
CA GLN A 47 29.77 46.96 2.22
C GLN A 47 30.94 46.78 3.20
N ASP A 48 31.16 45.57 3.73
CA ASP A 48 32.20 45.30 4.72
C ASP A 48 33.05 44.07 4.33
N ARG A 49 34.01 44.26 3.42
CA ARG A 49 34.88 43.18 2.88
C ARG A 49 35.83 42.55 3.91
N THR A 50 35.96 43.15 5.09
CA THR A 50 36.90 42.70 6.15
C THR A 50 36.23 41.92 7.28
N GLY A 51 34.89 41.96 7.38
CA GLY A 51 34.12 41.24 8.40
C GLY A 51 33.59 39.88 7.91
N PHE A 52 33.62 38.86 8.76
CA PHE A 52 32.98 37.57 8.46
C PHE A 52 31.45 37.70 8.50
N VAL A 53 30.79 37.61 7.35
CA VAL A 53 29.32 37.55 7.25
C VAL A 53 28.89 36.09 7.32
N SER A 54 28.11 35.72 8.34
CA SER A 54 27.63 34.36 8.52
C SER A 54 26.45 34.05 7.59
N PHE A 55 26.68 33.23 6.57
CA PHE A 55 25.63 32.70 5.67
C PHE A 55 24.84 31.52 6.26
N TYR A 56 25.08 31.19 7.53
CA TYR A 56 24.52 30.00 8.17
C TYR A 56 22.98 30.05 8.24
N GLU A 57 22.40 31.19 8.58
CA GLU A 57 20.94 31.35 8.62
C GLU A 57 20.32 31.20 7.22
N THR A 58 20.98 31.76 6.21
CA THR A 58 20.54 31.64 4.81
C THR A 58 20.62 30.20 4.33
N ALA A 59 21.69 29.47 4.63
CA ALA A 59 21.84 28.05 4.26
C ALA A 59 20.78 27.14 4.92
N ILE A 60 20.38 27.41 6.17
CA ILE A 60 19.30 26.66 6.82
C ILE A 60 17.96 26.91 6.12
N VAL A 61 17.65 28.18 5.80
CA VAL A 61 16.39 28.52 5.12
C VAL A 61 16.36 27.92 3.71
N GLU A 62 17.49 27.89 2.99
CA GLU A 62 17.60 27.19 1.70
C GLU A 62 17.34 25.69 1.84
N SER A 63 17.94 25.04 2.85
CA SER A 63 17.74 23.61 3.09
C SER A 63 16.27 23.27 3.35
N ILE A 64 15.60 24.06 4.21
CA ILE A 64 14.17 23.89 4.51
C ILE A 64 13.31 24.09 3.26
N HIS A 65 13.66 25.07 2.42
CA HIS A 65 12.96 25.34 1.17
C HIS A 65 13.09 24.16 0.19
N ASP A 66 14.29 23.61 0.05
CA ASP A 66 14.55 22.47 -0.84
C ASP A 66 13.78 21.20 -0.39
N TYR A 67 13.79 20.88 0.90
CA TYR A 67 12.97 19.79 1.46
C TYR A 67 11.48 20.01 1.24
N SER A 68 11.00 21.26 1.36
CA SER A 68 9.60 21.61 1.16
C SER A 68 9.16 21.49 -0.30
N ILE A 69 10.05 21.80 -1.25
CA ILE A 69 9.81 21.59 -2.69
C ILE A 69 9.81 20.09 -3.02
N ALA A 70 10.79 19.33 -2.52
CA ALA A 70 10.85 17.88 -2.74
C ALA A 70 9.56 17.20 -2.27
N PHE A 71 9.05 17.61 -1.10
CA PHE A 71 7.76 17.12 -0.59
C PHE A 71 6.57 17.51 -1.47
N LEU A 72 6.53 18.75 -1.97
CA LEU A 72 5.49 19.22 -2.89
C LEU A 72 5.49 18.42 -4.21
N VAL A 73 6.67 18.16 -4.78
CA VAL A 73 6.82 17.36 -6.01
C VAL A 73 6.35 15.92 -5.80
N SER A 74 6.63 15.33 -4.63
CA SER A 74 6.12 14.00 -4.27
C SER A 74 4.59 13.97 -4.23
N LEU A 75 3.95 14.96 -3.59
CA LEU A 75 2.48 15.07 -3.58
C LEU A 75 1.88 15.30 -4.97
N MET A 76 2.53 16.10 -5.81
CA MET A 76 2.12 16.31 -7.20
C MET A 76 2.23 15.02 -8.02
N THR A 77 3.23 14.18 -7.74
CA THR A 77 3.37 12.85 -8.37
C THR A 77 2.22 11.93 -7.96
N ALA A 78 1.80 11.95 -6.70
CA ALA A 78 0.61 11.22 -6.25
C ALA A 78 -0.68 11.75 -6.91
N LYS A 79 -0.79 13.07 -7.10
CA LYS A 79 -1.91 13.67 -7.85
C LYS A 79 -1.92 13.25 -9.31
N LEU A 80 -0.75 13.20 -9.95
CA LEU A 80 -0.58 12.71 -11.31
C LEU A 80 -1.09 11.27 -11.44
N TRP A 81 -0.79 10.40 -10.48
CA TRP A 81 -1.35 9.04 -10.45
C TRP A 81 -2.88 9.04 -10.40
N SER A 82 -3.48 9.90 -9.57
CA SER A 82 -4.94 10.05 -9.51
C SER A 82 -5.53 10.55 -10.83
N LEU A 83 -4.85 11.43 -11.55
CA LEU A 83 -5.27 11.88 -12.88
C LEU A 83 -5.12 10.77 -13.93
N LEU A 84 -4.05 9.97 -13.84
CA LEU A 84 -3.85 8.80 -14.69
C LEU A 84 -4.95 7.74 -14.50
N SER A 85 -5.47 7.60 -13.28
CA SER A 85 -6.60 6.71 -12.99
C SER A 85 -7.93 7.09 -13.66
N LEU A 86 -7.98 8.22 -14.41
CA LEU A 86 -9.09 8.53 -15.32
C LEU A 86 -9.12 7.58 -16.52
N ASN A 87 -7.99 6.97 -16.87
CA ASN A 87 -7.93 5.92 -17.88
C ASN A 87 -8.52 4.61 -17.30
N PRO A 88 -9.49 3.97 -17.98
CA PRO A 88 -10.13 2.75 -17.50
C PRO A 88 -9.14 1.60 -17.23
N ASN A 89 -8.04 1.49 -17.99
CA ASN A 89 -7.02 0.45 -17.78
C ASN A 89 -6.26 0.65 -16.46
N LEU A 90 -5.89 1.90 -16.14
CA LEU A 90 -5.18 2.24 -14.90
C LEU A 90 -6.11 2.23 -13.69
N HIS A 91 -7.40 2.57 -13.90
CA HIS A 91 -8.42 2.43 -12.89
C HIS A 91 -8.58 0.97 -12.44
N LEU A 92 -8.63 0.03 -13.40
CA LEU A 92 -8.74 -1.39 -13.12
C LEU A 92 -7.56 -1.88 -12.26
N ILE A 93 -6.33 -1.50 -12.60
CA ILE A 93 -5.12 -1.82 -11.81
C ILE A 93 -5.23 -1.25 -10.38
N THR A 94 -5.72 -0.03 -10.23
CA THR A 94 -5.87 0.60 -8.91
C THR A 94 -6.91 -0.13 -8.05
N VAL A 95 -8.01 -0.58 -8.65
CA VAL A 95 -9.06 -1.33 -7.96
C VAL A 95 -8.59 -2.72 -7.56
N THR A 96 -7.88 -3.44 -8.45
CA THR A 96 -7.33 -4.77 -8.13
C THR A 96 -6.27 -4.69 -7.04
N LEU A 97 -5.38 -3.69 -7.10
CA LEU A 97 -4.36 -3.46 -6.07
C LEU A 97 -5.01 -3.13 -4.73
N ARG A 98 -6.04 -2.29 -4.71
CA ARG A 98 -6.77 -1.96 -3.47
C ARG A 98 -7.45 -3.18 -2.87
N LYS A 99 -8.01 -4.06 -3.69
CA LYS A 99 -8.64 -5.30 -3.23
C LYS A 99 -7.60 -6.25 -2.62
N ALA A 100 -6.46 -6.44 -3.29
CA ALA A 100 -5.36 -7.25 -2.77
C ALA A 100 -4.72 -6.64 -1.51
N TRP A 101 -4.71 -5.31 -1.39
CA TRP A 101 -4.15 -4.61 -0.23
C TRP A 101 -4.84 -4.98 1.08
N ASP A 102 -6.17 -5.13 1.08
CA ASP A 102 -6.93 -5.49 2.29
C ASP A 102 -6.44 -6.83 2.86
N GLU A 103 -6.16 -7.81 2.00
CA GLU A 103 -5.66 -9.13 2.38
C GLU A 103 -4.17 -9.11 2.76
N ILE A 104 -3.34 -8.34 2.06
CA ILE A 104 -1.89 -8.22 2.32
C ILE A 104 -1.59 -7.40 3.58
N SER A 105 -2.45 -6.45 3.95
CA SER A 105 -2.22 -5.50 5.05
C SER A 105 -1.96 -6.18 6.40
N CYS A 106 -2.60 -7.30 6.68
CA CYS A 106 -2.39 -8.07 7.91
C CYS A 106 -0.95 -8.61 7.99
N PHE A 107 -0.43 -9.14 6.88
CA PHE A 107 0.96 -9.61 6.78
C PHE A 107 1.97 -8.46 6.81
N LEU A 108 1.61 -7.31 6.24
CA LEU A 108 2.44 -6.10 6.31
C LEU A 108 2.65 -5.65 7.76
N ILE A 109 1.60 -5.69 8.59
CA ILE A 109 1.71 -5.37 10.02
C ILE A 109 2.67 -6.35 10.72
N ALA A 110 2.58 -7.65 10.41
CA ALA A 110 3.51 -8.63 10.96
C ALA A 110 4.97 -8.34 10.59
N ILE A 111 5.24 -7.97 9.33
CA ILE A 111 6.58 -7.54 8.87
C ILE A 111 7.09 -6.35 9.67
N VAL A 112 6.25 -5.32 9.85
CA VAL A 112 6.63 -4.13 10.62
C VAL A 112 6.99 -4.49 12.05
N ILE A 113 6.21 -5.37 12.70
CA ILE A 113 6.51 -5.83 14.07
C ILE A 113 7.88 -6.51 14.14
N VAL A 114 8.19 -7.39 13.19
CA VAL A 114 9.50 -8.06 13.15
C VAL A 114 10.63 -7.06 12.88
N ILE A 115 10.47 -6.13 11.95
CA ILE A 115 11.46 -5.07 11.70
C ILE A 115 11.71 -4.29 12.99
N VAL A 116 10.65 -3.84 13.69
CA VAL A 116 10.79 -3.08 14.94
C VAL A 116 11.49 -3.90 16.02
N ALA A 117 11.11 -5.16 16.21
CA ALA A 117 11.71 -6.05 17.21
C ALA A 117 13.22 -6.25 16.96
N TYR A 118 13.61 -6.56 15.72
CA TYR A 118 15.01 -6.71 15.36
C TYR A 118 15.77 -5.39 15.39
N SER A 119 15.14 -4.27 15.06
CA SER A 119 15.75 -2.94 15.13
C SER A 119 16.11 -2.56 16.56
N ILE A 120 15.20 -2.80 17.51
CA ILE A 120 15.45 -2.57 18.95
C ILE A 120 16.56 -3.50 19.43
N THR A 121 16.52 -4.78 19.05
CA THR A 121 17.53 -5.77 19.47
C THR A 121 18.92 -5.40 18.95
N CYS A 122 19.05 -5.04 17.67
CA CYS A 122 20.33 -4.65 17.10
C CYS A 122 20.80 -3.27 17.59
N ASN A 123 19.90 -2.33 17.85
CA ASN A 123 20.24 -1.07 18.50
C ASN A 123 20.84 -1.32 19.89
N LEU A 124 20.25 -2.21 20.68
CA LEU A 124 20.70 -2.50 22.03
C LEU A 124 22.03 -3.27 22.06
N LEU A 125 22.23 -4.21 21.12
CA LEU A 125 23.44 -5.03 21.06
C LEU A 125 24.62 -4.34 20.38
N TYR A 126 24.38 -3.61 19.28
CA TYR A 126 25.43 -3.07 18.42
C TYR A 126 25.48 -1.55 18.40
N GLY A 127 24.49 -0.84 18.96
CA GLY A 127 24.41 0.62 18.86
C GLY A 127 25.54 1.38 19.54
N TRP A 128 26.26 0.74 20.48
CA TRP A 128 27.47 1.33 21.07
C TRP A 128 28.71 1.19 20.19
N SER A 129 28.76 0.18 19.30
CA SER A 129 29.97 -0.14 18.54
C SER A 129 29.87 0.19 17.05
N ILE A 130 28.68 0.09 16.46
CA ILE A 130 28.46 0.27 15.02
C ILE A 130 27.57 1.48 14.79
N TYR A 131 28.04 2.42 13.96
CA TYR A 131 27.32 3.66 13.66
C TYR A 131 25.93 3.39 13.06
N SER A 132 25.83 2.40 12.17
CA SER A 132 24.60 1.96 11.50
C SER A 132 23.51 1.49 12.49
N TYR A 133 23.86 1.15 13.73
CA TYR A 133 22.92 0.71 14.75
C TYR A 133 22.74 1.72 15.90
N ARG A 134 23.28 2.93 15.80
CA ARG A 134 23.33 3.88 16.92
C ARG A 134 21.95 4.35 17.39
N THR A 135 21.07 4.72 16.45
CA THR A 135 19.70 5.13 16.77
C THR A 135 18.71 4.07 16.32
N PHE A 136 17.52 4.04 16.92
CA PHE A 136 16.45 3.14 16.50
C PHE A 136 16.14 3.28 15.00
N PHE A 137 16.16 4.51 14.47
CA PHE A 137 15.87 4.75 13.06
C PHE A 137 17.01 4.25 12.16
N ASP A 138 18.26 4.50 12.53
CA ASP A 138 19.43 3.99 11.80
C ASP A 138 19.45 2.45 11.81
N SER A 139 19.15 1.83 12.96
CA SER A 139 18.99 0.38 13.08
C SER A 139 17.84 -0.14 12.20
N ALA A 140 16.70 0.54 12.17
CA ALA A 140 15.56 0.14 11.35
C ALA A 140 15.86 0.22 9.85
N VAL A 141 16.56 1.27 9.41
CA VAL A 141 17.06 1.37 8.04
C VAL A 141 18.02 0.22 7.74
N THR A 142 18.93 -0.11 8.65
CA THR A 142 19.89 -1.20 8.46
C THR A 142 19.22 -2.59 8.40
N ILE A 143 18.23 -2.85 9.27
CA ILE A 143 17.42 -4.08 9.22
C ILE A 143 16.58 -4.13 7.94
N PHE A 144 16.05 -3.01 7.46
CA PHE A 144 15.37 -2.96 6.18
C PHE A 144 16.32 -3.16 4.99
N SER A 145 17.55 -2.64 5.06
CA SER A 145 18.60 -2.92 4.08
C SER A 145 18.96 -4.41 4.02
N LEU A 146 18.90 -5.11 5.16
CA LEU A 146 19.05 -6.57 5.23
C LEU A 146 17.90 -7.31 4.53
N LEU A 147 16.67 -6.78 4.52
CA LEU A 147 15.55 -7.31 3.73
C LEU A 147 15.84 -7.27 2.22
N ILE A 148 16.48 -6.19 1.76
CA ILE A 148 16.85 -6.00 0.34
C ILE A 148 18.13 -6.78 -0.02
N GLY A 149 18.94 -7.13 0.98
CA GLY A 149 20.21 -7.86 0.82
C GLY A 149 21.44 -6.97 0.63
N ILE A 150 21.32 -5.65 0.83
CA ILE A 150 22.42 -4.66 0.66
C ILE A 150 23.15 -4.38 1.98
N PHE A 151 23.41 -5.43 2.76
CA PHE A 151 23.91 -5.33 4.12
C PHE A 151 25.36 -5.79 4.27
N ASN A 152 26.12 -5.10 5.12
CA ASN A 152 27.49 -5.44 5.45
C ASN A 152 27.53 -6.37 6.68
N TYR A 153 27.49 -7.68 6.43
CA TYR A 153 27.48 -8.69 7.49
C TYR A 153 28.83 -8.84 8.19
N ASP A 154 29.92 -8.48 7.53
CA ASP A 154 31.27 -8.58 8.10
C ASP A 154 31.39 -7.72 9.37
N GLU A 155 30.83 -6.50 9.35
CA GLU A 155 30.89 -5.57 10.48
C GLU A 155 30.16 -6.10 11.74
N VAL A 156 29.08 -6.87 11.56
CA VAL A 156 28.34 -7.48 12.67
C VAL A 156 28.99 -8.79 13.14
N LEU A 157 29.59 -9.55 12.23
CA LEU A 157 30.29 -10.80 12.56
C LEU A 157 31.61 -10.55 13.27
N ASP A 158 32.34 -9.49 12.92
CA ASP A 158 33.63 -9.14 13.53
C ASP A 158 33.51 -8.80 15.03
N LEU A 159 32.38 -8.22 15.45
CA LEU A 159 32.12 -7.85 16.84
C LEU A 159 31.82 -9.07 17.71
N ASN A 160 30.85 -9.88 17.30
CA ASN A 160 30.44 -11.06 18.02
C ASN A 160 29.90 -12.09 17.02
N PRO A 161 30.73 -13.01 16.52
CA PRO A 161 30.36 -13.89 15.41
C PRO A 161 29.20 -14.83 15.77
N ILE A 162 29.13 -15.28 17.02
CA ILE A 162 28.07 -16.19 17.49
C ILE A 162 26.70 -15.47 17.52
N ILE A 163 26.64 -14.32 18.18
CA ILE A 163 25.38 -13.55 18.33
C ILE A 163 24.96 -12.95 17.00
N GLY A 164 25.91 -12.37 16.25
CA GLY A 164 25.67 -11.78 14.94
C GLY A 164 25.15 -12.79 13.93
N SER A 165 25.78 -13.97 13.86
CA SER A 165 25.33 -15.06 13.00
C SER A 165 23.92 -15.56 13.39
N LEU A 166 23.63 -15.72 14.69
CA LEU A 166 22.29 -16.09 15.15
C LEU A 166 21.23 -15.05 14.79
N LEU A 167 21.52 -13.76 14.96
CA LEU A 167 20.57 -12.70 14.63
C LEU A 167 20.28 -12.62 13.14
N ILE A 168 21.31 -12.64 12.30
CA ILE A 168 21.14 -12.60 10.84
C ILE A 168 20.41 -13.87 10.37
N THR A 169 20.81 -15.04 10.87
CA THR A 169 20.18 -16.32 10.48
C THR A 169 18.71 -16.36 10.89
N THR A 170 18.39 -16.01 12.14
CA THR A 170 16.99 -15.99 12.59
C THR A 170 16.17 -14.97 11.82
N TYR A 171 16.72 -13.77 11.56
CA TYR A 171 16.05 -12.75 10.76
C TYR A 171 15.72 -13.25 9.35
N VAL A 172 16.69 -13.87 8.66
CA VAL A 172 16.49 -14.42 7.32
C VAL A 172 15.43 -15.52 7.32
N ILE A 173 15.43 -16.41 8.32
CA ILE A 173 14.40 -17.45 8.45
C ILE A 173 13.01 -16.83 8.63
N PHE A 174 12.86 -15.84 9.53
CA PHE A 174 11.58 -15.14 9.73
C PHE A 174 11.12 -14.42 8.48
N LEU A 175 12.03 -13.77 7.76
CA LEU A 175 11.77 -13.08 6.51
C LEU A 175 11.25 -14.05 5.45
N VAL A 176 11.92 -15.18 5.23
CA VAL A 176 11.48 -16.21 4.28
C VAL A 176 10.11 -16.76 4.68
N PHE A 177 9.90 -17.03 5.97
CA PHE A 177 8.60 -17.46 6.48
C PHE A 177 7.48 -16.43 6.20
N MET A 178 7.77 -15.14 6.40
CA MET A 178 6.81 -14.06 6.08
C MET A 178 6.52 -13.95 4.59
N LEU A 179 7.55 -14.08 3.73
CA LEU A 179 7.37 -14.08 2.28
C LEU A 179 6.47 -15.23 1.82
N VAL A 180 6.68 -16.44 2.36
CA VAL A 180 5.81 -17.60 2.09
C VAL A 180 4.38 -17.33 2.54
N ASN A 181 4.17 -16.70 3.70
CA ASN A 181 2.85 -16.36 4.20
C ASN A 181 2.12 -15.33 3.32
N ILE A 182 2.83 -14.33 2.77
CA ILE A 182 2.26 -13.41 1.79
C ILE A 182 1.86 -14.15 0.51
N PHE A 183 2.73 -15.02 0.00
CA PHE A 183 2.44 -15.82 -1.19
C PHE A 183 1.22 -16.73 -0.99
N LEU A 184 1.14 -17.39 0.17
CA LEU A 184 -0.01 -18.22 0.55
C LEU A 184 -1.29 -17.39 0.64
N SER A 185 -1.22 -16.17 1.20
CA SER A 185 -2.35 -15.26 1.25
C SER A 185 -2.86 -14.88 -0.14
N VAL A 186 -1.96 -14.60 -1.08
CA VAL A 186 -2.33 -14.31 -2.48
C VAL A 186 -2.98 -15.53 -3.15
N ILE A 187 -2.46 -16.74 -2.94
CA ILE A 187 -3.09 -17.97 -3.46
C ILE A 187 -4.49 -18.17 -2.87
N LEU A 188 -4.62 -18.07 -1.55
CA LEU A 188 -5.89 -18.21 -0.85
C LEU A 188 -6.91 -17.16 -1.31
N THR A 189 -6.44 -15.94 -1.59
CA THR A 189 -7.25 -14.86 -2.15
C THR A 189 -7.85 -15.26 -3.49
N ILE A 190 -7.02 -15.71 -4.44
CA ILE A 190 -7.46 -16.11 -5.78
C ILE A 190 -8.47 -17.27 -5.67
N PHE A 191 -8.15 -18.27 -4.85
CA PHE A 191 -9.03 -19.43 -4.64
C PHE A 191 -10.35 -19.06 -3.95
N SER A 192 -10.31 -18.14 -2.98
CA SER A 192 -11.51 -17.62 -2.33
C SER A 192 -12.38 -16.83 -3.30
N GLN A 193 -11.78 -16.12 -4.24
CA GLN A 193 -12.49 -15.40 -5.30
C GLN A 193 -13.17 -16.37 -6.27
N GLU A 194 -12.50 -17.46 -6.68
CA GLU A 194 -13.13 -18.51 -7.50
C GLU A 194 -14.27 -19.21 -6.77
N ARG A 195 -14.11 -19.50 -5.47
CA ARG A 195 -15.19 -20.09 -4.65
C ARG A 195 -16.37 -19.13 -4.42
N ARG A 196 -16.13 -17.81 -4.37
CA ARG A 196 -17.17 -16.77 -4.20
C ARG A 196 -17.89 -16.44 -5.51
N CYS A 197 -17.29 -16.73 -6.66
CA CYS A 197 -17.95 -16.84 -7.96
C CYS A 197 -18.17 -18.32 -8.31
N PRO A 198 -18.92 -19.10 -7.52
CA PRO A 198 -19.21 -20.44 -7.95
C PRO A 198 -20.00 -20.28 -9.25
N THR A 199 -19.71 -21.14 -10.20
CA THR A 199 -20.64 -21.60 -11.23
C THR A 199 -22.03 -22.01 -10.70
N SER A 200 -22.41 -21.71 -9.45
CA SER A 200 -23.71 -21.94 -8.85
C SER A 200 -24.86 -21.21 -9.54
N TYR A 201 -24.64 -20.07 -10.24
CA TYR A 201 -25.72 -19.52 -11.08
C TYR A 201 -25.99 -20.44 -12.27
N LYS A 202 -24.93 -20.96 -12.90
CA LYS A 202 -25.04 -21.89 -14.02
C LYS A 202 -25.54 -23.27 -13.58
N ASP A 203 -25.07 -23.78 -12.44
CA ASP A 203 -25.42 -25.09 -11.90
C ASP A 203 -26.85 -25.13 -11.34
N LYS A 204 -27.33 -24.06 -10.70
CA LYS A 204 -28.74 -23.98 -10.30
C LYS A 204 -29.66 -23.86 -11.51
N GLU A 205 -29.28 -23.08 -12.52
CA GLU A 205 -30.07 -22.93 -13.74
C GLU A 205 -30.08 -24.21 -14.59
N VAL A 206 -28.95 -24.94 -14.72
CA VAL A 206 -28.96 -26.26 -15.40
C VAL A 206 -29.69 -27.32 -14.59
N VAL A 207 -29.61 -27.32 -13.25
CA VAL A 207 -30.38 -28.26 -12.43
C VAL A 207 -31.88 -27.96 -12.52
N ASP A 208 -32.28 -26.69 -12.48
CA ASP A 208 -33.68 -26.30 -12.69
C ASP A 208 -34.15 -26.62 -14.12
N LEU A 209 -33.32 -26.41 -15.15
CA LEU A 209 -33.63 -26.81 -16.53
C LEU A 209 -33.75 -28.33 -16.68
N LEU A 210 -32.93 -29.12 -15.98
CA LEU A 210 -33.00 -30.57 -15.98
C LEU A 210 -34.25 -31.07 -15.24
N LEU A 211 -34.58 -30.49 -14.09
CA LEU A 211 -35.82 -30.79 -13.35
C LEU A 211 -37.08 -30.38 -14.12
N LEU A 212 -37.03 -29.26 -14.85
CA LEU A 212 -38.12 -28.80 -15.70
C LEU A 212 -38.32 -29.74 -16.91
N LYS A 213 -37.25 -30.24 -17.53
CA LYS A 213 -37.36 -31.28 -18.57
C LYS A 213 -37.88 -32.61 -18.03
N LEU A 214 -37.45 -33.02 -16.84
CA LEU A 214 -37.90 -34.27 -16.19
C LEU A 214 -39.38 -34.22 -15.80
N SER A 215 -39.82 -33.11 -15.21
CA SER A 215 -41.23 -32.89 -14.87
C SER A 215 -42.11 -32.77 -16.12
N GLY A 216 -41.63 -32.13 -17.18
CA GLY A 216 -42.30 -32.13 -18.49
C GLY A 216 -42.50 -33.54 -19.06
N LEU A 217 -41.51 -34.43 -18.94
CA LEU A 217 -41.62 -35.83 -19.37
C LEU A 217 -42.64 -36.62 -18.54
N PHE A 218 -42.69 -36.39 -17.22
CA PHE A 218 -43.65 -37.04 -16.33
C PHE A 218 -45.10 -36.58 -16.55
N VAL A 219 -45.30 -35.31 -16.94
CA VAL A 219 -46.62 -34.75 -17.27
C VAL A 219 -47.14 -35.30 -18.60
N VAL A 220 -46.27 -35.51 -19.60
CA VAL A 220 -46.64 -36.16 -20.86
C VAL A 220 -47.05 -37.61 -20.63
N GLY A 221 -46.37 -38.35 -19.75
CA GLY A 221 -46.76 -39.71 -19.36
C GLY A 221 -48.13 -39.81 -18.67
N LYS A 222 -48.53 -38.79 -17.89
CA LYS A 222 -49.84 -38.74 -17.22
C LYS A 222 -51.00 -38.39 -18.16
N LYS A 223 -50.77 -37.59 -19.21
CA LYS A 223 -51.82 -37.25 -20.20
C LYS A 223 -52.15 -38.43 -21.13
N THR A 224 -51.18 -39.25 -21.49
CA THR A 224 -51.43 -40.45 -22.32
C THR A 224 -52.29 -41.48 -21.60
N LYS A 225 -52.05 -41.75 -20.31
CA LYS A 225 -52.89 -42.67 -19.52
C LYS A 225 -54.33 -42.18 -19.34
N ARG A 226 -54.53 -40.90 -19.04
CA ARG A 226 -55.89 -40.33 -18.85
C ARG A 226 -56.70 -40.26 -20.16
N SER A 227 -56.03 -40.20 -21.31
CA SER A 227 -56.66 -40.26 -22.63
C SER A 227 -57.07 -41.69 -23.02
N GLU A 228 -56.34 -42.71 -22.61
CA GLU A 228 -56.72 -44.12 -22.86
C GLU A 228 -57.87 -44.56 -21.97
N ASP A 229 -57.87 -44.17 -20.68
CA ASP A 229 -58.94 -44.52 -19.74
C ASP A 229 -60.28 -43.87 -20.14
N ALA A 230 -60.28 -42.61 -20.57
CA ALA A 230 -61.48 -41.91 -21.04
C ALA A 230 -62.02 -42.43 -22.39
N LYS A 231 -61.18 -43.09 -23.20
CA LYS A 231 -61.58 -43.69 -24.48
C LYS A 231 -62.15 -45.10 -24.31
N ASN A 232 -61.73 -45.82 -23.26
CA ASN A 232 -62.28 -47.12 -22.88
C ASN A 232 -63.63 -46.99 -22.17
N GLU A 233 -63.85 -45.94 -21.37
CA GLU A 233 -65.13 -45.71 -20.69
C GLU A 233 -66.27 -45.34 -21.65
N LYS A 234 -65.98 -44.64 -22.76
CA LYS A 234 -66.97 -44.34 -23.82
C LYS A 234 -67.27 -45.50 -24.77
N LYS A 235 -66.57 -46.63 -24.65
CA LYS A 235 -66.79 -47.83 -25.48
C LYS A 235 -67.63 -48.90 -24.75
N LEU A 236 -68.00 -48.63 -23.50
CA LEU A 236 -68.75 -49.50 -22.60
C LEU A 236 -70.14 -48.94 -22.22
N MET A 237 -70.51 -47.78 -22.79
CA MET A 237 -71.88 -47.26 -22.86
C MET A 237 -72.33 -47.27 -24.31
#